data_AF-A0A536GPU0-F1
#
_entry.id   AF-A0A536GPU0-F1
#
_cell.length_a   1.000
_cell.length_b   1.000
_cell.length_c   1.000
_cell.angle_alpha   90.00
_cell.angle_beta   90.00
_cell.angle_gamma   90.00
#
_symmetry.space_group_name_H-M   'P 1'
#
loop_
_entity.id
_entity.type
_entity.pdbx_description
1 polymer ?
#
loop_
_entity_poly.entity_id
_entity_poly.type
_entity_poly.pdbx_seq_one_letter_code
_entity_poly.pdbx_strand_id
1 'polypeptide(L)'
;MLGEGGTPLLEFEAAVHRFLAREERGDIDLKRYRGIIDALDGDFASVAREAQKHGDHLVGGNITAASWISRICGMSVPAAKDRLCVGEQLESLPLVAEALSKGEISYQSASVICHQREKLGEKSGCLDEEQWVGFARKHSIEDLNWIGNHMRYAVDPDGFDRDTEENYEK
;
A
#
# COMPACT_ATOMS: atom_id res chain seq x y z
N MET A 1 -34.39 -13.00 7.16
CA MET A 1 -34.47 -11.55 7.33
C MET A 1 -33.05 -11.00 7.24
N LEU A 2 -32.62 -10.63 6.03
CA LEU A 2 -31.40 -9.86 5.81
C LEU A 2 -31.85 -8.40 5.79
N GLY A 3 -31.31 -7.61 6.72
CA GLY A 3 -31.79 -6.27 7.04
C GLY A 3 -31.74 -5.32 5.85
N GLU A 4 -32.69 -4.39 5.86
CA GLU A 4 -32.80 -3.25 4.96
C GLU A 4 -31.59 -2.32 5.14
N GLY A 5 -30.56 -2.52 4.33
CA GLY A 5 -29.35 -1.71 4.25
C GLY A 5 -28.42 -2.38 3.25
N GLY A 6 -27.95 -1.65 2.23
CA GLY A 6 -26.94 -2.20 1.32
C GLY A 6 -25.71 -2.62 2.13
N THR A 7 -24.94 -3.59 1.65
CA THR A 7 -23.62 -3.87 2.25
C THR A 7 -22.80 -2.55 2.25
N PRO A 8 -21.89 -2.32 3.20
CA PRO A 8 -21.06 -1.09 3.23
C PRO A 8 -20.41 -0.74 1.89
N LEU A 9 -20.04 -1.76 1.09
CA LEU A 9 -19.52 -1.59 -0.26
C LEU A 9 -20.56 -1.00 -1.24
N LEU A 10 -21.82 -1.44 -1.20
CA LEU A 10 -22.88 -0.88 -2.05
C LEU A 10 -23.17 0.59 -1.72
N GLU A 11 -23.13 0.95 -0.44
CA GLU A 11 -23.29 2.35 -0.02
C GLU A 11 -22.14 3.23 -0.51
N PHE A 12 -20.90 2.72 -0.42
CA PHE A 12 -19.71 3.37 -0.93
C PHE A 12 -19.76 3.53 -2.47
N GLU A 13 -20.12 2.48 -3.21
CA GLU A 13 -20.32 2.53 -4.66
C GLU A 13 -21.32 3.61 -5.06
N ALA A 14 -22.47 3.68 -4.38
CA ALA A 14 -23.49 4.70 -4.63
C ALA A 14 -22.96 6.13 -4.37
N ALA A 15 -22.16 6.32 -3.32
CA ALA A 15 -21.53 7.61 -3.01
C ALA A 15 -20.52 8.03 -4.09
N VAL A 16 -19.67 7.11 -4.55
CA VAL A 16 -18.72 7.34 -5.64
C VAL A 16 -19.45 7.69 -6.93
N HIS A 17 -20.47 6.92 -7.30
CA HIS A 17 -21.27 7.20 -8.51
C HIS A 17 -21.92 8.58 -8.46
N ARG A 18 -22.49 8.96 -7.32
CA ARG A 18 -23.05 10.31 -7.13
C ARG A 18 -21.99 11.40 -7.30
N PHE A 19 -20.80 11.22 -6.72
CA PHE A 19 -19.70 12.17 -6.87
C PHE A 19 -19.22 12.29 -8.32
N LEU A 20 -19.14 11.18 -9.05
CA LEU A 20 -18.72 11.16 -10.45
C LEU A 20 -19.78 11.72 -11.41
N ALA A 21 -21.06 11.62 -11.06
CA ALA A 21 -22.19 12.12 -11.85
C ALA A 21 -22.41 13.64 -11.77
N ARG A 22 -21.56 14.38 -11.04
CA ARG A 22 -21.63 15.85 -10.94
C ARG A 22 -21.50 16.51 -12.32
N GLU A 23 -22.35 17.51 -12.60
CA GLU A 23 -22.39 18.22 -13.89
C GLU A 23 -21.13 19.04 -14.14
N GLU A 24 -20.61 19.68 -13.10
CA GLU A 24 -19.36 20.45 -13.16
C GLU A 24 -18.30 19.79 -12.28
N ARG A 25 -17.05 19.75 -12.75
CA ARG A 25 -15.96 19.20 -11.95
C ARG A 25 -15.69 20.03 -10.69
N GLY A 26 -16.01 21.33 -10.72
CA GLY A 26 -15.87 22.26 -9.60
C GLY A 26 -14.42 22.52 -9.19
N ASP A 27 -14.26 23.37 -8.17
CA ASP A 27 -12.98 23.59 -7.49
C ASP A 27 -12.79 22.50 -6.43
N ILE A 28 -12.16 21.39 -6.82
CA ILE A 28 -11.82 20.28 -5.92
C ILE A 28 -10.39 20.50 -5.43
N ASP A 29 -10.20 20.50 -4.11
CA ASP A 29 -8.87 20.39 -3.51
C ASP A 29 -8.22 19.08 -3.96
N LEU A 30 -7.26 19.20 -4.88
CA LEU A 30 -6.56 18.08 -5.50
C LEU A 30 -5.83 17.22 -4.47
N LYS A 31 -5.26 17.83 -3.43
CA LYS A 31 -4.53 17.11 -2.38
C LYS A 31 -5.50 16.28 -1.55
N ARG A 32 -6.62 16.89 -1.13
CA ARG A 32 -7.67 16.17 -0.39
C ARG A 32 -8.25 15.03 -1.23
N TYR A 33 -8.50 15.26 -2.52
CA TYR A 33 -9.02 14.22 -3.41
C TYR A 33 -8.05 13.05 -3.57
N ARG A 34 -6.75 13.32 -3.78
CA ARG A 34 -5.73 12.27 -3.85
C ARG A 34 -5.60 11.51 -2.53
N GLY A 35 -5.66 12.19 -1.38
CA GLY A 35 -5.61 11.56 -0.06
C GLY A 35 -6.77 10.57 0.19
N ILE A 36 -7.97 10.86 -0.32
CA ILE A 36 -9.09 9.91 -0.28
C ILE A 36 -8.76 8.65 -1.10
N ILE A 37 -8.21 8.82 -2.29
CA ILE A 37 -7.83 7.67 -3.13
C ILE A 37 -6.67 6.89 -2.49
N ASP A 38 -5.70 7.57 -1.87
CA ASP A 38 -4.59 6.93 -1.15
C ASP A 38 -5.09 6.08 0.03
N ALA A 39 -6.06 6.58 0.79
CA ALA A 39 -6.70 5.82 1.87
C ALA A 39 -7.40 4.56 1.33
N LEU A 40 -8.14 4.68 0.23
CA LEU A 40 -8.80 3.55 -0.44
C LEU A 40 -7.78 2.56 -1.03
N ASP A 41 -6.66 3.06 -1.53
CA ASP A 41 -5.55 2.26 -2.03
C ASP A 41 -4.93 1.41 -0.89
N GLY A 42 -4.81 1.97 0.31
CA GLY A 42 -4.37 1.27 1.52
C GLY A 42 -5.39 0.25 2.04
N ASP A 43 -6.67 0.60 2.04
CA ASP A 43 -7.77 -0.32 2.38
C ASP A 43 -7.80 -1.52 1.42
N PHE A 44 -7.71 -1.27 0.12
CA PHE A 44 -7.63 -2.33 -0.89
C PHE A 44 -6.44 -3.27 -0.66
N ALA A 45 -5.27 -2.73 -0.29
CA ALA A 45 -4.10 -3.54 0.04
C ALA A 45 -4.38 -4.48 1.24
N SER A 46 -5.05 -3.97 2.28
CA SER A 46 -5.45 -4.74 3.45
C SER A 46 -6.47 -5.84 3.10
N VAL A 47 -7.48 -5.51 2.28
CA VAL A 47 -8.48 -6.48 1.79
C VAL A 47 -7.83 -7.55 0.91
N ALA A 48 -6.88 -7.18 0.05
CA ALA A 48 -6.13 -8.11 -0.79
C ALA A 48 -5.31 -9.10 0.04
N ARG A 49 -4.70 -8.63 1.14
CA ARG A 49 -3.98 -9.47 2.10
C ARG A 49 -4.91 -10.44 2.83
N GLU A 50 -6.08 -10.01 3.28
CA GLU A 50 -7.06 -10.90 3.90
C GLU A 50 -7.57 -11.97 2.91
N ALA A 51 -7.84 -11.60 1.65
CA ALA A 51 -8.19 -12.57 0.60
C ALA A 51 -7.05 -13.58 0.32
N GLN A 52 -5.79 -13.15 0.40
CA GLN A 52 -4.64 -14.05 0.34
C GLN A 52 -4.64 -15.04 1.51
N LYS A 53 -4.83 -14.57 2.75
CA LYS A 53 -4.89 -15.42 3.95
C LYS A 53 -6.02 -16.44 3.91
N HIS A 54 -7.18 -16.05 3.40
CA HIS A 54 -8.33 -16.95 3.22
C HIS A 54 -8.12 -18.00 2.12
N GLY A 55 -7.12 -17.80 1.25
CA GLY A 55 -6.84 -18.71 0.15
C GLY A 55 -7.80 -18.54 -1.03
N ASP A 56 -8.43 -17.39 -1.20
CA ASP A 56 -9.44 -17.15 -2.25
C ASP A 56 -8.88 -17.42 -3.67
N HIS A 57 -7.60 -17.13 -3.88
CA HIS A 57 -6.88 -17.42 -5.11
C HIS A 57 -6.83 -18.92 -5.47
N LEU A 58 -6.91 -19.80 -4.48
CA LEU A 58 -6.85 -21.26 -4.63
C LEU A 58 -8.17 -21.85 -5.12
N VAL A 59 -9.30 -21.20 -4.86
CA VAL A 59 -10.66 -21.68 -5.24
C VAL A 59 -10.79 -21.89 -6.76
N GLY A 60 -10.02 -21.15 -7.56
CA GLY A 60 -9.94 -21.27 -9.02
C GLY A 60 -8.63 -21.85 -9.56
N GLY A 61 -7.80 -22.49 -8.72
CA GLY A 61 -6.54 -23.11 -9.13
C GLY A 61 -5.40 -22.15 -9.52
N ASN A 62 -5.43 -20.89 -9.06
CA ASN A 62 -4.34 -19.95 -9.33
C ASN A 62 -3.14 -20.28 -8.43
N ILE A 63 -1.93 -20.20 -8.98
CA ILE A 63 -0.69 -20.55 -8.27
C ILE A 63 -0.32 -19.51 -7.21
N THR A 64 -0.58 -18.22 -7.47
CA THR A 64 -0.23 -17.13 -6.54
C THR A 64 -1.36 -16.13 -6.39
N ALA A 65 -1.48 -15.53 -5.20
CA ALA A 65 -2.40 -14.43 -4.93
C ALA A 65 -2.15 -13.22 -5.86
N ALA A 66 -0.87 -12.90 -6.13
CA ALA A 66 -0.52 -11.77 -7.00
C ALA A 66 -1.02 -11.96 -8.44
N SER A 67 -0.84 -13.16 -9.03
CA SER A 67 -1.37 -13.45 -10.37
C SER A 67 -2.90 -13.46 -10.41
N TRP A 68 -3.53 -13.92 -9.33
CA TRP A 68 -4.99 -13.91 -9.20
C TRP A 68 -5.53 -12.48 -9.15
N ILE A 69 -5.03 -11.64 -8.24
CA ILE A 69 -5.40 -10.22 -8.09
C ILE A 69 -5.15 -9.46 -9.40
N SER A 70 -3.98 -9.66 -10.02
CA SER A 70 -3.66 -9.05 -11.32
C SER A 70 -4.75 -9.32 -12.35
N ARG A 71 -5.20 -10.58 -12.46
CA ARG A 71 -6.24 -10.99 -13.40
C ARG A 71 -7.62 -10.44 -13.05
N ILE A 72 -8.04 -10.48 -11.79
CA ILE A 72 -9.41 -10.10 -11.41
C ILE A 72 -9.60 -8.58 -11.24
N CYS A 73 -8.53 -7.85 -10.91
CA CYS A 73 -8.56 -6.40 -10.69
C CYS A 73 -8.00 -5.59 -11.87
N GLY A 74 -7.55 -6.26 -12.95
CA GLY A 74 -7.05 -5.57 -14.14
C GLY A 74 -5.77 -4.75 -13.90
N MET A 75 -4.91 -5.19 -12.99
CA MET A 75 -3.63 -4.54 -12.68
C MET A 75 -2.43 -5.42 -13.03
N SER A 76 -1.23 -4.83 -13.12
CA SER A 76 -0.02 -5.60 -13.39
C SER A 76 0.32 -6.52 -12.21
N VAL A 77 1.05 -7.61 -12.47
CA VAL A 77 1.53 -8.51 -11.39
C VAL A 77 2.44 -7.76 -10.40
N PRO A 78 3.36 -6.88 -10.81
CA PRO A 78 4.12 -6.05 -9.85
C PRO A 78 3.22 -5.16 -8.98
N ALA A 79 2.17 -4.54 -9.54
CA ALA A 79 1.23 -3.75 -8.75
C ALA A 79 0.48 -4.64 -7.75
N ALA A 80 0.05 -5.84 -8.13
CA ALA A 80 -0.57 -6.78 -7.21
C ALA A 80 0.38 -7.25 -6.10
N LYS A 81 1.67 -7.48 -6.41
CA LYS A 81 2.69 -7.80 -5.41
C LYS A 81 2.89 -6.65 -4.42
N ASP A 82 2.95 -5.42 -4.91
CA ASP A 82 3.03 -4.23 -4.07
C ASP A 82 1.85 -4.14 -3.09
N ARG A 83 0.62 -4.38 -3.56
CA ARG A 83 -0.58 -4.40 -2.70
C ARG A 83 -0.53 -5.48 -1.63
N LEU A 84 -0.02 -6.66 -1.97
CA LEU A 84 0.16 -7.74 -1.00
C LEU A 84 1.23 -7.42 0.05
N CYS A 85 2.37 -6.85 -0.37
CA CYS A 85 3.43 -6.41 0.54
C CYS A 85 2.90 -5.31 1.47
N VAL A 86 2.27 -4.25 0.94
CA VAL A 86 1.70 -3.18 1.77
C VAL A 86 0.66 -3.74 2.74
N GLY A 87 -0.28 -4.55 2.27
CA GLY A 87 -1.32 -5.14 3.13
C GLY A 87 -0.73 -5.99 4.26
N GLU A 88 0.32 -6.76 3.99
CA GLU A 88 1.06 -7.53 5.00
C GLU A 88 1.77 -6.63 6.03
N GLN A 89 2.50 -5.62 5.55
CA GLN A 89 3.34 -4.80 6.42
C GLN A 89 2.51 -3.86 7.30
N LEU A 90 1.36 -3.37 6.82
CA LEU A 90 0.44 -2.53 7.60
C LEU A 90 -0.11 -3.24 8.86
N GLU A 91 -0.17 -4.58 8.89
CA GLU A 91 -0.53 -5.34 10.10
C GLU A 91 0.44 -5.09 11.27
N SER A 92 1.68 -4.71 10.96
CA SER A 92 2.76 -4.42 11.92
C SER A 92 3.20 -2.95 11.93
N LEU A 93 2.51 -2.08 11.18
CA LEU A 93 2.81 -0.65 11.05
C LEU A 93 1.55 0.19 11.29
N PRO A 94 1.05 0.25 12.54
CA PRO A 94 -0.19 0.94 12.88
C PRO A 94 -0.15 2.47 12.66
N LEU A 95 0.99 3.14 12.87
CA LEU A 95 1.11 4.58 12.63
C LEU A 95 1.11 4.91 11.13
N VAL A 96 1.72 4.05 10.31
CA VAL A 96 1.66 4.17 8.84
C VAL A 96 0.23 3.94 8.36
N ALA A 97 -0.45 2.90 8.86
CA ALA A 97 -1.84 2.62 8.52
C ALA A 97 -2.77 3.78 8.90
N GLU A 98 -2.61 4.34 10.09
CA GLU A 98 -3.37 5.50 10.56
C GLU A 98 -3.10 6.74 9.70
N ALA A 99 -1.83 7.06 9.44
CA ALA A 99 -1.47 8.22 8.62
C ALA A 99 -1.99 8.09 7.18
N LEU A 100 -1.94 6.90 6.59
CA LEU A 100 -2.44 6.62 5.24
C LEU A 100 -3.97 6.76 5.18
N SER A 101 -4.69 6.15 6.13
CA SER A 101 -6.17 6.22 6.18
C SER A 101 -6.70 7.64 6.37
N LYS A 102 -5.94 8.52 7.02
CA LYS A 102 -6.26 9.95 7.17
C LYS A 102 -5.84 10.80 5.96
N GLY A 103 -5.14 10.23 4.99
CA GLY A 103 -4.57 10.95 3.84
C GLY A 103 -3.43 11.90 4.23
N GLU A 104 -2.75 11.66 5.36
CA GLU A 104 -1.61 12.44 5.83
C GLU A 104 -0.31 12.05 5.10
N ILE A 105 -0.23 10.81 4.63
CA ILE A 105 0.83 10.30 3.75
C ILE A 105 0.18 9.66 2.52
N SER A 106 0.89 9.65 1.39
CA SER A 106 0.40 8.98 0.18
C SER A 106 0.57 7.47 0.25
N TYR A 107 -0.16 6.75 -0.60
CA TYR A 107 0.03 5.31 -0.76
C TYR A 107 1.46 4.96 -1.18
N GLN A 108 2.07 5.77 -2.05
CA GLN A 108 3.47 5.57 -2.48
C GLN A 108 4.46 5.72 -1.31
N SER A 109 4.25 6.67 -0.40
CA SER A 109 5.08 6.80 0.79
C SER A 109 4.93 5.59 1.71
N ALA A 110 3.70 5.11 1.92
CA ALA A 110 3.45 3.89 2.69
C ALA A 110 4.09 2.66 2.05
N SER A 111 3.99 2.52 0.71
CA SER A 111 4.66 1.46 -0.06
C SER A 111 6.17 1.49 0.15
N VAL A 112 6.84 2.64 0.06
CA VAL A 112 8.28 2.75 0.35
C VAL A 112 8.60 2.23 1.76
N ILE A 113 7.87 2.68 2.79
CA ILE A 113 8.11 2.24 4.17
C ILE A 113 7.91 0.72 4.31
N CYS A 114 6.85 0.17 3.72
CA CYS A 114 6.53 -1.26 3.76
C CYS A 114 7.63 -2.10 3.09
N HIS A 115 8.08 -1.72 1.88
CA HIS A 115 9.16 -2.42 1.18
C HIS A 115 10.50 -2.29 1.91
N GLN A 116 10.78 -1.16 2.55
CA GLN A 116 11.99 -1.04 3.37
C GLN A 116 11.93 -1.96 4.59
N ARG A 117 10.78 -2.07 5.25
CA ARG A 117 10.58 -3.02 6.36
C ARG A 117 10.74 -4.47 5.89
N GLU A 118 10.16 -4.82 4.75
CA GLU A 118 10.25 -6.16 4.15
C GLU A 118 11.72 -6.53 3.87
N LYS A 119 12.48 -5.62 3.24
CA LYS A 119 13.91 -5.81 2.93
C LYS A 119 14.80 -6.00 4.15
N LEU A 120 14.41 -5.44 5.30
CA LEU A 120 15.14 -5.62 6.56
C LEU A 120 14.92 -7.01 7.17
N GLY A 121 13.84 -7.72 6.82
CA GLY A 121 13.55 -9.06 7.32
C GLY A 121 13.61 -9.17 8.85
N GLU A 122 14.54 -9.98 9.37
CA GLU A 122 14.78 -10.15 10.81
C GLU A 122 15.17 -8.84 11.51
N LYS A 123 15.74 -7.88 10.78
CA LYS A 123 16.14 -6.55 11.27
C LYS A 123 15.02 -5.51 11.14
N SER A 124 13.79 -5.92 10.81
CA SER A 124 12.64 -5.00 10.65
C SER A 124 12.37 -4.12 11.88
N GLY A 125 12.74 -4.57 13.09
CA GLY A 125 12.68 -3.78 14.33
C GLY A 125 13.62 -2.56 14.37
N CYS A 126 14.58 -2.45 13.44
CA CYS A 126 15.42 -1.25 13.30
C CYS A 126 14.70 -0.09 12.61
N LEU A 127 13.53 -0.33 12.01
CA LEU A 127 12.72 0.71 11.39
C LEU A 127 11.88 1.40 12.47
N ASP A 128 12.26 2.62 12.83
CA ASP A 128 11.46 3.49 13.71
C ASP A 128 10.25 4.05 12.95
N GLU A 129 9.08 3.45 13.21
CA GLU A 129 7.85 3.79 12.50
C GLU A 129 7.46 5.28 12.66
N GLU A 130 7.57 5.86 13.85
CA GLU A 130 7.21 7.25 14.10
C GLU A 130 8.11 8.19 13.30
N GLN A 131 9.40 7.89 13.27
CA GLN A 131 10.37 8.64 12.48
C GLN A 131 10.03 8.58 10.97
N TRP A 132 9.71 7.39 10.46
CA TRP A 132 9.39 7.18 9.05
C TRP A 132 8.09 7.86 8.62
N VAL A 133 7.05 7.83 9.45
CA VAL A 133 5.84 8.63 9.22
C VAL A 133 6.16 10.13 9.24
N GLY A 134 7.03 10.55 10.16
CA GLY A 134 7.55 11.92 10.21
C GLY A 134 8.24 12.35 8.91
N PHE A 135 9.04 11.46 8.31
CA PHE A 135 9.66 11.71 7.02
C PHE A 135 8.63 11.78 5.89
N ALA A 136 7.70 10.82 5.84
CA ALA A 136 6.69 10.73 4.79
C ALA A 136 5.75 11.92 4.72
N ARG A 137 5.52 12.61 5.84
CA ARG A 137 4.73 13.86 5.89
C ARG A 137 5.47 15.08 5.32
N LYS A 138 6.80 15.05 5.26
CA LYS A 138 7.64 16.25 5.00
C LYS A 138 8.44 16.15 3.71
N HIS A 139 8.75 14.95 3.25
CA HIS A 139 9.71 14.70 2.20
C HIS A 139 9.08 14.09 0.95
N SER A 140 9.78 14.23 -0.17
CA SER A 140 9.36 13.61 -1.43
C SER A 140 9.59 12.08 -1.40
N ILE A 141 9.03 11.38 -2.39
CA ILE A 141 9.28 9.94 -2.57
C ILE A 141 10.77 9.67 -2.88
N GLU A 142 11.44 10.57 -3.59
CA GLU A 142 12.87 10.45 -3.87
C GLU A 142 13.68 10.51 -2.58
N ASP A 143 13.39 11.49 -1.72
CA ASP A 143 14.02 11.62 -0.41
C ASP A 143 13.78 10.39 0.47
N LEU A 144 12.55 9.85 0.49
CA LEU A 144 12.23 8.64 1.26
C LEU A 144 13.03 7.42 0.78
N ASN A 145 13.18 7.25 -0.54
CA ASN A 145 14.01 6.19 -1.09
C ASN A 145 15.48 6.38 -0.71
N TRP A 146 15.98 7.62 -0.76
CA TRP A 146 17.35 7.94 -0.36
C TRP A 146 17.59 7.65 1.13
N ILE A 147 16.69 8.09 2.02
CA ILE A 147 16.73 7.80 3.47
C ILE A 147 16.72 6.29 3.70
N GLY A 148 15.88 5.56 2.99
CA GLY A 148 15.78 4.10 3.12
C GLY A 148 17.04 3.38 2.70
N ASN A 149 17.64 3.78 1.58
CA ASN A 149 18.91 3.22 1.13
C ASN A 149 20.02 3.49 2.15
N HIS A 150 20.08 4.70 2.70
CA HIS A 150 21.08 5.05 3.73
C HIS A 150 20.90 4.25 5.02
N MET A 151 19.66 4.14 5.52
CA MET A 151 19.33 3.33 6.69
C MET A 151 19.70 1.86 6.46
N ARG A 152 19.35 1.30 5.29
CA ARG A 152 19.66 -0.09 4.96
C ARG A 152 21.15 -0.33 4.88
N TYR A 153 21.92 0.57 4.26
CA TYR A 153 23.38 0.46 4.25
C TYR A 153 23.97 0.48 5.67
N ALA A 154 23.40 1.26 6.60
CA ALA A 154 23.87 1.31 7.99
C ALA A 154 23.50 0.06 8.81
N VAL A 155 22.34 -0.55 8.55
CA VAL A 155 21.77 -1.67 9.34
C VAL A 155 22.12 -3.04 8.74
N ASP A 156 22.21 -3.11 7.41
CA ASP A 156 22.43 -4.33 6.64
C ASP A 156 23.26 -4.07 5.36
N PRO A 157 24.56 -3.77 5.49
CA PRO A 157 25.43 -3.53 4.33
C PRO A 157 25.44 -4.71 3.35
N ASP A 158 25.59 -5.94 3.86
CA ASP A 158 25.66 -7.14 3.02
C ASP A 158 24.37 -7.38 2.21
N GLY A 159 23.20 -7.13 2.81
CA GLY A 159 21.93 -7.21 2.10
C GLY A 159 21.72 -6.05 1.12
N PHE A 160 22.22 -4.87 1.44
CA PHE A 160 22.20 -3.73 0.53
C PHE A 160 23.02 -3.99 -0.73
N ASP A 161 24.22 -4.53 -0.58
CA ASP A 161 25.13 -4.82 -1.70
C ASP A 161 24.55 -5.90 -2.62
N ARG A 162 24.03 -7.01 -2.06
CA ARG A 162 23.35 -8.07 -2.86
C ARG A 162 22.21 -7.53 -3.71
N ASP A 163 21.30 -6.76 -3.12
CA ASP A 163 20.16 -6.21 -3.87
C ASP A 163 20.59 -5.18 -4.92
N THR A 164 21.69 -4.47 -4.67
CA THR A 164 22.25 -3.52 -5.62
C THR A 164 22.82 -4.25 -6.82
N GLU A 165 23.58 -5.33 -6.60
CA GLU A 165 24.10 -6.21 -7.66
C GLU A 165 22.98 -6.84 -8.49
N GLU A 166 21.95 -7.41 -7.85
CA GLU A 166 20.79 -8.02 -8.55
C GLU A 166 20.01 -7.04 -9.44
N ASN A 167 20.02 -5.74 -9.10
CA ASN A 167 19.36 -4.71 -9.92
C ASN A 167 20.20 -4.27 -11.13
N TYR A 168 21.52 -4.42 -11.08
CA TYR A 168 22.39 -4.16 -12.24
C TYR A 168 22.37 -5.29 -13.27
N GLU A 169 21.97 -6.50 -12.87
CA GLU A 169 21.93 -7.69 -13.74
C GLU A 169 20.60 -7.90 -14.48
N LYS A 170 19.59 -7.04 -14.27
CA LYS A 170 18.28 -7.08 -14.92
C LYS A 170 18.11 -5.99 -15.99
#